data_AF-A0A1Q7MQM0-F1
#
_entry.id   AF-A0A1Q7MQM0-F1
#
_cell.length_a   1.000
_cell.length_b   1.000
_cell.length_c   1.000
_cell.angle_alpha   90.00
_cell.angle_beta   90.00
_cell.angle_gamma   90.00
#
_symmetry.space_group_name_H-M   'P 1'
#
loop_
_entity.id
_entity.type
_entity.pdbx_description
1 polymer ?
#
loop_
_entity_poly.entity_id
_entity_poly.type
_entity_poly.pdbx_seq_one_letter_code
_entity_poly.pdbx_strand_id
1 'polypeptide(L)'
;MIQTQIFDSSCGTCHTDVGRTPAAGLNLKSGSAFANLVGVPSSGLPGAVRVIAGNANNSYIVQKLEGAPGIAGLRMPRNGPPFLTDAQVKMIRDWITAGALNN
;
A
#
# COMPACT_ATOMS: atom_id res chain seq x y z
N MET A 1 2.23 6.44 12.85
CA MET A 1 1.89 5.08 13.34
C MET A 1 1.79 4.04 12.22
N ILE A 2 1.00 4.27 11.15
CA ILE A 2 0.85 3.32 10.04
C ILE A 2 2.18 2.98 9.34
N GLN A 3 3.08 3.95 9.23
CA GLN A 3 4.41 3.76 8.64
C GLN A 3 5.19 2.62 9.31
N THR A 4 5.40 2.70 10.62
CA THR A 4 6.22 1.73 11.35
C THR A 4 5.50 0.40 11.58
N GLN A 5 4.17 0.43 11.77
CA GLN A 5 3.39 -0.77 12.08
C GLN A 5 3.12 -1.64 10.85
N ILE A 6 2.96 -1.04 9.67
CA ILE A 6 2.52 -1.73 8.46
C ILE A 6 3.51 -1.56 7.30
N PHE A 7 3.82 -0.33 6.90
CA PHE A 7 4.61 -0.12 5.68
C PHE A 7 6.04 -0.61 5.84
N ASP A 8 6.71 -0.26 6.93
CA ASP A 8 8.08 -0.73 7.20
C ASP A 8 8.10 -2.24 7.46
N SER A 9 7.15 -2.74 8.26
CA SER A 9 7.13 -4.14 8.71
C SER A 9 6.76 -5.14 7.62
N SER A 10 5.80 -4.79 6.76
CA SER A 10 5.13 -5.74 5.86
C SER A 10 5.37 -5.42 4.39
N CYS A 11 5.83 -4.21 4.06
CA CYS A 11 6.04 -3.76 2.68
C CYS A 11 7.50 -3.38 2.39
N GLY A 12 8.22 -2.90 3.42
CA GLY A 12 9.56 -2.31 3.32
C GLY A 12 10.62 -3.25 2.76
N THR A 13 10.47 -4.57 2.91
CA THR A 13 11.43 -5.54 2.35
C THR A 13 11.51 -5.48 0.82
N CYS A 14 10.40 -5.20 0.13
CA CYS A 14 10.34 -5.16 -1.34
C CYS A 14 10.19 -3.74 -1.89
N HIS A 15 9.49 -2.87 -1.15
CA HIS A 15 9.20 -1.50 -1.55
C HIS A 15 10.17 -0.53 -0.89
N THR A 16 11.46 -0.73 -1.11
CA THR A 16 12.54 0.11 -0.57
C THR A 16 13.62 0.35 -1.61
N ASP A 17 14.31 1.48 -1.47
CA ASP A 17 15.51 1.84 -2.22
C ASP A 17 16.82 1.46 -1.48
N VAL A 18 16.70 0.90 -0.28
CA VAL A 18 17.86 0.49 0.52
C VAL A 18 18.33 -0.89 0.06
N GLY A 19 19.46 -0.92 -0.66
CA GLY A 19 20.09 -2.17 -1.10
C GLY A 19 19.35 -2.90 -2.22
N ARG A 20 18.34 -2.26 -2.85
CA ARG A 20 17.60 -2.78 -4.02
C ARG A 20 16.83 -1.68 -4.73
N THR A 21 16.41 -1.97 -5.96
CA THR A 21 15.42 -1.16 -6.66
C THR A 21 14.02 -1.46 -6.10
N PRO A 22 13.21 -0.45 -5.73
CA PRO A 22 11.88 -0.68 -5.20
C PRO A 22 10.99 -1.44 -6.19
N ALA A 23 10.29 -2.47 -5.71
CA ALA A 23 9.38 -3.26 -6.53
C ALA A 23 8.30 -2.35 -7.17
N ALA A 24 8.11 -2.50 -8.48
CA ALA A 24 7.21 -1.67 -9.30
C ALA A 24 7.49 -0.14 -9.21
N GLY A 25 8.73 0.24 -8.85
CA GLY A 25 9.13 1.64 -8.65
C GLY A 25 8.47 2.31 -7.44
N LEU A 26 7.86 1.54 -6.54
CA LEU A 26 7.16 2.06 -5.37
C LEU A 26 8.07 1.97 -4.13
N ASN A 27 8.48 3.12 -3.59
CA ASN A 27 9.24 3.22 -2.35
C ASN A 27 8.31 3.61 -1.18
N LEU A 28 8.21 2.72 -0.19
CA LEU A 28 7.39 2.86 1.02
C LEU A 28 8.23 3.05 2.28
N LYS A 29 9.53 3.34 2.15
CA LYS A 29 10.37 3.74 3.26
C LYS A 29 9.80 5.00 3.94
N SER A 30 9.98 5.08 5.26
CA SER A 30 9.69 6.28 6.04
C SER A 30 10.30 7.54 5.41
N GLY A 31 9.51 8.61 5.36
CA GLY A 31 9.84 9.86 4.66
C GLY A 31 9.42 9.90 3.18
N SER A 32 9.26 8.74 2.52
CA SER A 32 8.88 8.66 1.10
C SER A 32 7.49 8.07 0.87
N ALA A 33 7.00 7.22 1.77
CA ALA A 33 5.79 6.43 1.57
C ALA A 33 4.56 7.29 1.26
N PHE A 34 4.33 8.35 2.04
CA PHE A 34 3.17 9.22 1.88
C PHE A 34 3.10 9.82 0.46
N ALA A 35 4.19 10.47 0.04
CA ALA A 35 4.29 11.13 -1.26
C ALA A 35 4.21 10.13 -2.43
N ASN A 36 4.51 8.86 -2.20
CA ASN A 36 4.39 7.79 -3.18
C ASN A 36 3.02 7.09 -3.18
N LEU A 37 2.16 7.35 -2.21
CA LEU A 37 0.87 6.67 -2.04
C LEU A 37 -0.32 7.59 -2.28
N VAL A 38 -0.38 8.72 -1.58
CA VAL A 38 -1.61 9.51 -1.47
C VAL A 38 -1.81 10.36 -2.73
N GLY A 39 -2.91 10.13 -3.46
CA GLY A 39 -3.22 10.82 -4.71
C GLY A 39 -2.35 10.38 -5.90
N VAL A 40 -1.50 9.37 -5.72
CA VAL A 40 -0.56 8.93 -6.77
C VAL A 40 -1.20 7.86 -7.66
N PRO A 41 -1.15 8.01 -9.00
CA PRO A 41 -1.61 6.98 -9.93
C PRO A 41 -0.89 5.64 -9.73
N SER A 42 -1.61 4.54 -9.89
CA SER A 42 -1.03 3.20 -9.87
C SER A 42 -0.26 2.95 -11.16
N SER A 43 0.99 2.49 -11.03
CA SER A 43 1.78 2.02 -12.16
C SER A 43 1.34 0.63 -12.66
N GLY A 44 0.66 -0.14 -11.81
CA GLY A 44 0.23 -1.50 -12.14
C GLY A 44 -1.15 -1.58 -12.81
N LEU A 45 -2.01 -0.59 -12.61
CA LEU A 45 -3.37 -0.57 -13.18
C LEU A 45 -3.72 0.85 -13.64
N PRO A 46 -3.79 1.10 -14.97
CA PRO A 46 -4.18 2.38 -15.52
C PRO A 46 -5.53 2.86 -14.97
N GLY A 47 -5.63 4.15 -14.62
CA GLY A 47 -6.85 4.76 -14.08
C GLY A 47 -7.07 4.56 -12.58
N ALA A 48 -6.33 3.66 -11.92
CA ALA A 48 -6.42 3.47 -10.48
C ALA A 48 -5.49 4.44 -9.73
N VAL A 49 -5.88 4.83 -8.50
CA VAL A 49 -5.07 5.63 -7.58
C VAL A 49 -4.64 4.76 -6.40
N ARG A 50 -3.37 4.83 -6.02
CA ARG A 50 -2.77 4.00 -4.95
C ARG A 50 -3.53 4.16 -3.63
N VAL A 51 -3.65 5.41 -3.16
CA VAL A 51 -4.47 5.80 -2.01
C VAL A 51 -5.31 7.01 -2.37
N ILE A 52 -6.63 6.89 -2.20
CA ILE A 52 -7.60 7.98 -2.28
C ILE A 52 -7.97 8.36 -0.86
N ALA A 53 -7.51 9.51 -0.40
CA ALA A 53 -7.82 10.03 0.94
C ALA A 53 -9.35 10.05 1.17
N GLY A 54 -9.80 9.52 2.29
CA GLY A 54 -11.21 9.39 2.65
C GLY A 54 -11.97 8.25 1.96
N ASN A 55 -11.34 7.51 1.03
CA ASN A 55 -12.03 6.45 0.28
C ASN A 55 -11.18 5.16 0.19
N ALA A 56 -11.25 4.35 1.26
CA ALA A 56 -10.55 3.07 1.34
C ALA A 56 -11.04 2.05 0.31
N ASN A 57 -12.34 2.01 0.00
CA ASN A 57 -12.93 1.03 -0.92
C ASN A 57 -12.41 1.19 -2.36
N ASN A 58 -12.20 2.44 -2.79
CA ASN A 58 -11.70 2.74 -4.13
C ASN A 58 -10.16 2.88 -4.17
N SER A 59 -9.47 2.75 -3.04
CA SER A 59 -8.01 2.83 -2.97
C SER A 59 -7.37 1.53 -3.44
N TYR A 60 -6.50 1.63 -4.45
CA TYR A 60 -5.92 0.44 -5.08
C TYR A 60 -5.05 -0.39 -4.14
N ILE A 61 -4.39 0.25 -3.15
CA ILE A 61 -3.61 -0.49 -2.15
C ILE A 61 -4.47 -1.52 -1.39
N VAL A 62 -5.72 -1.19 -1.07
CA VAL A 62 -6.64 -2.07 -0.35
C VAL A 62 -7.04 -3.26 -1.23
N GLN A 63 -7.37 -2.99 -2.49
CA GLN A 63 -7.69 -4.04 -3.47
C GLN A 63 -6.52 -5.02 -3.64
N LYS A 64 -5.28 -4.52 -3.68
CA LYS A 64 -4.06 -5.34 -3.76
C LYS A 64 -3.86 -6.20 -2.52
N LEU A 65 -4.21 -5.72 -1.33
CA LEU A 65 -4.08 -6.46 -0.08
C LEU A 65 -5.19 -7.50 0.14
N GLU A 66 -6.39 -7.25 -0.38
CA GLU A 66 -7.53 -8.15 -0.30
C GLU A 66 -7.52 -9.20 -1.43
N GLY A 67 -6.76 -8.96 -2.50
CA GLY A 67 -6.77 -9.85 -3.67
C GLY A 67 -8.04 -9.70 -4.50
N ALA A 68 -8.59 -8.48 -4.56
CA ALA A 68 -9.87 -8.21 -5.21
C ALA A 68 -9.85 -8.57 -6.71
N PRO A 69 -11.01 -8.92 -7.32
CA PRO A 69 -11.11 -9.10 -8.76
C PRO A 69 -10.60 -7.88 -9.53
N GLY A 70 -9.87 -8.09 -10.62
CA GLY A 70 -9.37 -7.00 -11.48
C GLY A 70 -8.08 -6.34 -11.03
N ILE A 71 -7.44 -6.79 -9.94
CA ILE A 71 -6.07 -6.35 -9.65
C ILE A 71 -5.10 -6.81 -10.75
N ALA A 72 -4.07 -6.01 -10.98
CA ALA A 72 -3.00 -6.37 -11.88
C ALA A 72 -1.95 -7.19 -11.13
N GLY A 73 -1.56 -8.33 -11.70
CA GLY A 73 -0.64 -9.27 -11.06
C GLY A 73 -1.24 -9.93 -9.82
N LEU A 74 -0.40 -10.23 -8.83
CA LEU A 74 -0.79 -11.01 -7.65
C LEU A 74 -1.21 -10.12 -6.46
N ARG A 75 -1.97 -10.71 -5.52
CA ARG A 75 -2.25 -10.15 -4.20
C ARG A 75 -0.95 -9.82 -3.46
N MET A 76 -0.95 -8.74 -2.68
CA MET A 76 0.17 -8.36 -1.80
C MET A 76 -0.08 -8.80 -0.35
N PRO A 77 0.97 -9.15 0.41
CA PRO A 77 2.36 -9.33 -0.03
C PRO A 77 2.50 -10.46 -1.07
N ARG A 78 3.34 -10.24 -2.09
CA ARG A 78 3.41 -11.11 -3.28
C ARG A 78 3.78 -12.56 -2.96
N ASN A 79 4.64 -12.73 -1.97
CA ASN A 79 5.17 -14.00 -1.50
C ASN A 79 4.38 -14.56 -0.32
N GLY A 80 3.17 -14.06 -0.06
CA GLY A 80 2.27 -14.67 0.90
C GLY A 80 1.89 -16.10 0.48
N PRO A 81 1.43 -16.93 1.43
CA PRO A 81 1.26 -16.64 2.85
C PRO A 81 2.58 -16.47 3.67
N PRO A 82 2.55 -15.76 4.82
CA PRO A 82 1.37 -15.10 5.38
C PRO A 82 1.03 -13.79 4.66
N PHE A 83 -0.27 -13.57 4.42
CA PHE A 83 -0.79 -12.26 4.06
C PHE A 83 -1.01 -11.42 5.33
N LEU A 84 -1.30 -10.12 5.16
CA LEU A 84 -1.76 -9.30 6.28
C LEU A 84 -3.05 -9.88 6.87
N THR A 85 -3.18 -9.81 8.20
CA THR A 85 -4.42 -10.16 8.89
C THR A 85 -5.50 -9.11 8.61
N ASP A 86 -6.77 -9.47 8.84
CA ASP A 86 -7.89 -8.55 8.70
C ASP A 86 -7.72 -7.30 9.58
N ALA A 87 -7.15 -7.45 10.78
CA ALA A 87 -6.84 -6.32 11.65
C ALA A 87 -5.78 -5.38 11.05
N GLN A 88 -4.73 -5.92 10.42
CA GLN A 88 -3.71 -5.12 9.74
C GLN A 88 -4.26 -4.41 8.50
N VAL A 89 -5.09 -5.09 7.70
CA VAL A 89 -5.79 -4.45 6.57
C VAL A 89 -6.74 -3.37 7.07
N LYS A 90 -7.45 -3.60 8.18
CA LYS A 90 -8.32 -2.62 8.80
C LYS A 90 -7.55 -1.36 9.24
N MET A 91 -6.34 -1.48 9.81
CA MET A 91 -5.53 -0.30 10.16
C MET A 91 -5.25 0.60 8.94
N ILE A 92 -4.98 0.00 7.78
CA ILE A 92 -4.77 0.76 6.53
C ILE A 92 -6.08 1.41 6.09
N ARG A 93 -7.18 0.65 6.11
CA ARG A 93 -8.51 1.18 5.75
C ARG A 93 -8.91 2.35 6.64
N ASP A 94 -8.71 2.25 7.95
CA ASP A 94 -9.01 3.29 8.92
C ASP A 94 -8.14 4.54 8.67
N TRP A 95 -6.83 4.36 8.44
CA TRP A 95 -5.93 5.47 8.09
C TRP A 95 -6.38 6.19 6.81
N ILE A 96 -6.73 5.45 5.75
CA ILE A 96 -7.23 6.05 4.50
C ILE A 96 -8.55 6.78 4.76
N THR A 97 -9.47 6.16 5.48
CA THR A 97 -10.80 6.72 5.79
C THR A 97 -10.70 8.00 6.61
N ALA A 98 -9.72 8.09 7.51
CA ALA A 98 -9.39 9.29 8.28
C ALA A 98 -8.71 10.41 7.46
N GLY A 99 -8.66 10.28 6.13
CA GLY A 99 -8.09 11.27 5.22
C GLY A 99 -6.64 10.99 4.82
N ALA A 100 -6.12 9.79 5.11
CA ALA A 100 -4.75 9.39 4.81
C ALA A 100 -3.73 10.45 5.28
N LEU A 101 -3.75 10.84 6.55
CA LEU A 101 -2.94 11.95 7.08
C LEU A 101 -1.43 11.61 7.14
N ASN A 102 -0.59 12.63 6.97
CA ASN A 102 0.88 12.53 7.08
C ASN A 102 1.34 12.87 8.51
N ASN A 103 1.18 11.93 9.44
CA ASN A 103 1.43 12.14 10.87
C ASN A 103 2.48 11.18 11.43
#